data_AF-A0A0A0HV31-F1
#
_entry.id   AF-A0A0A0HV31-F1
#
_cell.length_a   1.000
_cell.length_b   1.000
_cell.length_c   1.000
_cell.angle_alpha   90.00
_cell.angle_beta   90.00
_cell.angle_gamma   90.00
#
_symmetry.space_group_name_H-M   'P 1'
#
loop_
_entity.id
_entity.type
_entity.pdbx_description
1 polymer ?
#
loop_
_entity_poly.entity_id
_entity_poly.type
_entity_poly.pdbx_seq_one_letter_code
_entity_poly.pdbx_strand_id
1 'polypeptide(L)'
;MAKDTVDRAITEFQLKPHGHQKLPDISGIGIDETAVPLDGTCRTESLPLIGAHGYHTTLYIDLIKKFNFDSDVAQHLARSYGDRAWEVASLSASSASSSATSPATVSPTSHARLSPSYPYLTAEIQYAIKNEYAMTAADILARRTRLAFVDTNAALQALPGLIDLMAEEMKWSDEKKEREWTDTIRFLASMGLPADMMSVTREQVMAGKVAAKIGEDAVASD
;
A
#
# COMPACT_ATOMS: atom_id res chain seq x y z
N MET A 1 24.87 -16.59 -1.33
CA MET A 1 24.54 -16.48 0.11
C MET A 1 23.38 -17.39 0.51
N ALA A 2 22.14 -17.19 0.03
CA ALA A 2 21.02 -18.04 0.46
C ALA A 2 21.18 -19.52 0.03
N LYS A 3 21.57 -19.77 -1.23
CA LYS A 3 21.79 -21.12 -1.76
C LYS A 3 22.88 -21.89 -1.00
N ASP A 4 24.04 -21.27 -0.82
CA ASP A 4 25.18 -21.89 -0.13
C ASP A 4 24.83 -22.33 1.30
N THR A 5 24.02 -21.52 2.00
CA THR A 5 23.52 -21.86 3.34
C THR A 5 22.60 -23.07 3.32
N VAL A 6 21.67 -23.15 2.35
CA VAL A 6 20.75 -24.29 2.22
C VAL A 6 21.51 -25.56 1.86
N ASP A 7 22.43 -25.51 0.90
CA ASP A 7 23.23 -26.66 0.46
C ASP A 7 24.08 -27.21 1.61
N ARG A 8 24.67 -26.32 2.43
CA ARG A 8 25.41 -26.70 3.63
C ARG A 8 24.51 -27.33 4.69
N ALA A 9 23.32 -26.81 4.92
CA ALA A 9 22.37 -27.36 5.89
C ALA A 9 21.88 -28.77 5.47
N ILE A 10 21.63 -28.98 4.18
CA ILE A 10 21.28 -30.31 3.64
C ILE A 10 22.38 -31.33 3.95
N THR A 11 23.63 -30.91 3.75
CA THR A 11 24.80 -31.77 3.98
C THR A 11 24.98 -32.08 5.47
N GLU A 12 24.97 -31.07 6.33
CA GLU A 12 25.26 -31.20 7.76
C GLU A 12 24.16 -31.98 8.50
N PHE A 13 22.90 -31.69 8.19
CA PHE A 13 21.75 -32.30 8.87
C PHE A 13 21.15 -33.48 8.11
N GLN A 14 21.77 -33.91 7.00
CA GLN A 14 21.32 -35.03 6.17
C GLN A 14 19.86 -34.90 5.73
N LEU A 15 19.45 -33.67 5.38
CA LEU A 15 18.09 -33.37 4.96
C LEU A 15 17.79 -34.01 3.60
N LYS A 16 16.55 -34.44 3.40
CA LYS A 16 16.07 -34.97 2.13
C LYS A 16 14.96 -34.05 1.62
N PRO A 17 15.29 -32.91 0.98
CA PRO A 17 14.26 -32.09 0.37
C PRO A 17 13.60 -32.85 -0.78
N HIS A 18 12.32 -32.58 -1.01
CA HIS A 18 11.53 -33.22 -2.06
C HIS A 18 10.92 -32.14 -2.93
N GLY A 19 10.72 -32.47 -4.20
CA GLY A 19 10.05 -31.56 -5.11
C GLY A 19 8.55 -31.40 -4.84
N HIS A 20 8.02 -30.24 -5.21
CA HIS A 20 6.57 -29.99 -5.20
C HIS A 20 6.03 -30.09 -6.62
N GLN A 21 5.03 -30.96 -6.82
CA GLN A 21 4.41 -31.18 -8.14
C GLN A 21 3.50 -30.03 -8.59
N LYS A 22 2.94 -29.27 -7.64
CA LYS A 22 2.06 -28.14 -7.92
C LYS A 22 2.79 -26.84 -7.60
N LEU A 23 3.09 -26.07 -8.64
CA LEU A 23 3.67 -24.74 -8.52
C LEU A 23 2.55 -23.75 -8.16
N PRO A 24 2.73 -22.92 -7.12
CA PRO A 24 1.86 -21.77 -6.91
C PRO A 24 2.13 -20.75 -8.02
N ASP A 25 1.07 -20.15 -8.57
CA ASP A 25 1.21 -19.05 -9.52
C ASP A 25 1.65 -17.78 -8.77
N ILE A 26 2.96 -17.55 -8.76
CA ILE A 26 3.56 -16.32 -8.19
C ILE A 26 3.54 -15.15 -9.17
N SER A 27 3.29 -15.43 -10.46
CA SER A 27 3.28 -14.45 -11.53
C SER A 27 1.94 -13.72 -11.61
N GLY A 28 0.87 -14.33 -11.10
CA GLY A 28 -0.49 -13.78 -11.09
C GLY A 28 -1.07 -13.49 -12.48
N ILE A 29 -0.45 -14.06 -13.52
CA ILE A 29 -0.85 -13.95 -14.93
C ILE A 29 -1.35 -15.30 -15.47
N GLY A 30 -1.38 -16.37 -14.64
CA GLY A 30 -1.85 -17.70 -15.03
C GLY A 30 -0.99 -18.38 -16.09
N ILE A 31 0.21 -17.87 -16.38
CA ILE A 31 1.12 -18.39 -17.40
C ILE A 31 2.25 -19.17 -16.73
N ASP A 32 2.37 -20.44 -17.12
CA ASP A 32 3.34 -21.44 -16.63
C ASP A 32 4.74 -21.29 -17.28
N GLU A 33 5.13 -20.07 -17.69
CA GLU A 33 6.34 -19.87 -18.50
C GLU A 33 7.64 -19.85 -17.68
N THR A 34 7.55 -19.67 -16.35
CA THR A 34 8.71 -19.58 -15.44
C THR A 34 8.88 -20.78 -14.52
N ALA A 35 8.14 -21.87 -14.77
CA ALA A 35 8.13 -23.08 -13.96
C ALA A 35 9.46 -23.84 -14.02
N VAL A 36 10.49 -23.30 -13.36
CA VAL A 36 11.65 -24.07 -12.96
C VAL A 36 11.13 -25.20 -12.07
N PRO A 37 11.39 -26.47 -12.39
CA PRO A 37 10.92 -27.57 -11.57
C PRO A 37 11.45 -27.40 -10.15
N LEU A 38 10.54 -27.29 -9.17
CA LEU A 38 10.90 -27.35 -7.76
C LEU A 38 11.20 -28.81 -7.45
N ASP A 39 12.45 -29.22 -7.68
CA ASP A 39 13.00 -30.57 -7.48
C ASP A 39 13.48 -30.82 -6.04
N GLY A 40 13.41 -29.81 -5.17
CA GLY A 40 13.92 -29.83 -3.80
C GLY A 40 15.27 -29.13 -3.64
N THR A 41 15.92 -28.73 -4.73
CA THR A 41 17.14 -27.90 -4.67
C THR A 41 16.79 -26.43 -4.43
N CYS A 42 17.73 -25.67 -3.84
CA CYS A 42 17.52 -24.24 -3.62
C CYS A 42 17.59 -23.46 -4.94
N ARG A 43 16.51 -22.72 -5.27
CA ARG A 43 16.37 -21.92 -6.49
C ARG A 43 16.14 -20.42 -6.24
N THR A 44 16.36 -19.96 -5.02
CA THR A 44 16.07 -18.57 -4.61
C THR A 44 16.90 -17.52 -5.33
N GLU A 45 18.01 -17.91 -5.96
CA GLU A 45 18.87 -17.02 -6.76
C GLU A 45 18.19 -16.57 -8.06
N SER A 46 17.45 -17.46 -8.73
CA SER A 46 16.81 -17.19 -10.02
C SER A 46 15.31 -16.97 -9.92
N LEU A 47 14.72 -17.19 -8.74
CA LEU A 47 13.28 -17.06 -8.51
C LEU A 47 12.91 -15.57 -8.41
N PRO A 48 12.11 -15.02 -9.35
CA PRO A 48 11.66 -13.65 -9.26
C PRO A 48 10.71 -13.46 -8.08
N LEU A 49 10.79 -12.31 -7.42
CA LEU A 49 9.83 -11.95 -6.38
C LEU A 49 8.49 -11.52 -7.00
N ILE A 50 7.43 -11.60 -6.21
CA ILE A 50 6.12 -11.04 -6.57
C ILE A 50 6.30 -9.55 -6.90
N GLY A 51 5.74 -9.09 -8.02
CA GLY A 51 6.00 -7.75 -8.54
C GLY A 51 6.99 -7.71 -9.71
N ALA A 52 7.81 -8.74 -9.91
CA ALA A 52 8.91 -8.68 -10.88
C ALA A 52 8.60 -9.22 -12.29
N HIS A 53 7.59 -10.08 -12.46
CA HIS A 53 7.42 -10.90 -13.67
C HIS A 53 7.06 -10.08 -14.92
N GLY A 54 6.30 -8.99 -14.75
CA GLY A 54 5.93 -8.05 -15.81
C GLY A 54 6.56 -6.66 -15.69
N TYR A 55 7.54 -6.49 -14.80
CA TYR A 55 8.13 -5.19 -14.54
C TYR A 55 9.14 -4.80 -15.62
N HIS A 56 9.08 -3.54 -16.04
CA HIS A 56 10.09 -2.93 -16.88
C HIS A 56 10.18 -1.42 -16.58
N THR A 57 11.28 -0.77 -16.94
CA THR A 57 11.60 0.61 -16.50
C THR A 57 10.59 1.65 -16.96
N THR A 58 9.92 1.43 -18.09
CA THR A 58 8.91 2.32 -18.66
C THR A 58 7.47 1.93 -18.34
N LEU A 59 7.23 0.99 -17.41
CA LEU A 59 5.89 0.50 -17.07
C LEU A 59 4.92 1.63 -16.69
N TYR A 60 5.42 2.68 -16.02
CA TYR A 60 4.62 3.84 -15.66
C TYR A 60 3.97 4.54 -16.89
N ILE A 61 4.62 4.50 -18.06
CA ILE A 61 4.06 5.06 -19.30
C ILE A 61 2.82 4.29 -19.74
N ASP A 62 2.85 2.96 -19.61
CA ASP A 62 1.72 2.12 -19.99
C ASP A 62 0.55 2.30 -19.00
N LEU A 63 0.85 2.48 -17.71
CA LEU A 63 -0.15 2.82 -16.70
C LEU A 63 -0.82 4.18 -16.99
N ILE A 64 -0.04 5.20 -17.36
CA ILE A 64 -0.58 6.52 -17.77
C ILE A 64 -1.48 6.36 -19.00
N LYS A 65 -1.01 5.66 -20.04
CA LYS A 65 -1.78 5.48 -21.28
C LYS A 65 -3.09 4.71 -21.07
N LYS A 66 -3.09 3.69 -20.21
CA LYS A 66 -4.26 2.83 -20.02
C LYS A 66 -5.27 3.40 -19.03
N PHE A 67 -4.82 3.98 -17.93
CA PHE A 67 -5.68 4.39 -16.83
C PHE A 67 -5.78 5.91 -16.67
N ASN A 68 -5.00 6.71 -17.39
CA ASN A 68 -4.98 8.18 -17.28
C ASN A 68 -4.54 8.68 -15.88
N PHE A 69 -3.54 8.02 -15.29
CA PHE A 69 -2.93 8.50 -14.04
C PHE A 69 -2.04 9.72 -14.25
N ASP A 70 -1.94 10.53 -13.19
CA ASP A 70 -0.87 11.51 -13.05
C ASP A 70 0.51 10.82 -13.06
N SER A 71 1.54 11.54 -13.53
CA SER A 71 2.87 10.97 -13.73
C SER A 71 3.51 10.48 -12.43
N ASP A 72 3.30 11.21 -11.33
CA ASP A 72 3.82 10.88 -10.00
C ASP A 72 3.20 9.59 -9.46
N VAL A 73 1.87 9.44 -9.59
CA VAL A 73 1.13 8.24 -9.20
C VAL A 73 1.58 7.04 -10.02
N ALA A 74 1.66 7.17 -11.34
CA ALA A 74 2.08 6.07 -12.20
C ALA A 74 3.52 5.61 -11.90
N GLN A 75 4.43 6.56 -11.64
CA GLN A 75 5.80 6.25 -11.24
C GLN A 75 5.86 5.57 -9.87
N HIS A 76 5.07 6.05 -8.90
CA HIS A 76 4.93 5.41 -7.58
C HIS A 76 4.45 3.97 -7.70
N LEU A 77 3.34 3.74 -8.41
CA LEU A 77 2.76 2.41 -8.58
C LEU A 77 3.75 1.44 -9.25
N ALA A 78 4.40 1.88 -10.34
CA ALA A 78 5.38 1.04 -11.04
C ALA A 78 6.59 0.70 -10.15
N ARG A 79 7.08 1.63 -9.34
CA ARG A 79 8.24 1.40 -8.44
C ARG A 79 7.90 0.56 -7.21
N SER A 80 6.70 0.75 -6.66
CA SER A 80 6.29 0.12 -5.40
C SER A 80 5.70 -1.27 -5.61
N TYR A 81 4.90 -1.46 -6.66
CA TYR A 81 4.14 -2.69 -6.91
C TYR A 81 4.67 -3.49 -8.11
N GLY A 82 5.51 -2.90 -8.95
CA GLY A 82 5.99 -3.55 -10.17
C GLY A 82 4.84 -4.02 -11.05
N ASP A 83 4.81 -5.30 -11.40
CA ASP A 83 3.73 -5.90 -12.19
C ASP A 83 2.36 -5.90 -11.48
N ARG A 84 2.31 -5.81 -10.15
CA ARG A 84 1.06 -5.70 -9.39
C ARG A 84 0.39 -4.34 -9.55
N ALA A 85 1.10 -3.35 -10.09
CA ALA A 85 0.55 -2.02 -10.36
C ALA A 85 -0.69 -2.08 -11.27
N TRP A 86 -0.77 -3.08 -12.17
CA TRP A 86 -1.94 -3.31 -13.02
C TRP A 86 -3.21 -3.63 -12.22
N GLU A 87 -3.07 -4.41 -11.15
CA GLU A 87 -4.19 -4.81 -10.29
C GLU A 87 -4.67 -3.63 -9.44
N VAL A 88 -3.73 -2.92 -8.80
CA VAL A 88 -4.01 -1.67 -8.07
C VAL A 88 -4.69 -0.64 -8.97
N ALA A 89 -4.19 -0.49 -10.20
CA ALA A 89 -4.75 0.43 -11.18
C ALA A 89 -6.18 0.07 -11.59
N SER A 90 -6.45 -1.23 -11.77
CA SER A 90 -7.78 -1.73 -12.12
C SER A 90 -8.78 -1.54 -10.98
N LEU A 91 -8.35 -1.71 -9.73
CA LEU A 91 -9.16 -1.38 -8.56
C LEU A 91 -9.51 0.12 -8.54
N SER A 92 -8.52 0.98 -8.77
CA SER A 92 -8.73 2.43 -8.81
C SER A 92 -9.73 2.85 -9.90
N ALA A 93 -9.61 2.29 -11.10
CA ALA A 93 -10.54 2.57 -12.21
C ALA A 93 -11.96 2.04 -11.96
N SER A 94 -12.10 0.94 -11.21
CA SER A 94 -13.40 0.39 -10.83
C SER A 94 -14.10 1.28 -9.80
N SER A 95 -13.39 1.73 -8.77
CA SER A 95 -13.93 2.63 -7.75
C SER A 95 -14.31 4.01 -8.31
N ALA A 96 -13.51 4.54 -9.23
CA ALA A 96 -13.78 5.75 -10.00
C ALA A 96 -15.16 5.76 -10.68
N SER A 97 -15.57 4.61 -11.22
CA SER A 97 -16.83 4.47 -11.95
C SER A 97 -18.04 4.43 -11.02
N SER A 98 -17.87 3.99 -9.77
CA SER A 98 -18.94 3.88 -8.76
C SER A 98 -19.25 5.17 -8.00
N SER A 99 -18.34 6.14 -7.94
CA SER A 99 -18.54 7.41 -7.20
C SER A 99 -19.26 8.51 -7.99
N ALA A 100 -19.80 8.20 -9.18
CA ALA A 100 -20.46 9.16 -10.07
C ALA A 100 -21.90 9.55 -9.63
N THR A 101 -22.23 9.51 -8.33
CA THR A 101 -23.57 9.85 -7.79
C THR A 101 -23.70 11.33 -7.36
N SER A 102 -22.70 12.18 -7.60
CA SER A 102 -22.83 13.64 -7.41
C SER A 102 -22.71 14.39 -8.75
N PRO A 103 -23.76 15.10 -9.20
CA PRO A 103 -23.75 15.82 -10.48
C PRO A 103 -23.14 17.21 -10.28
N ALA A 104 -21.82 17.31 -10.13
CA ALA A 104 -21.08 18.55 -10.36
C ALA A 104 -19.58 18.25 -10.48
N THR A 105 -19.06 18.35 -11.70
CA THR A 105 -17.62 18.29 -12.05
C THR A 105 -17.06 16.88 -12.22
N VAL A 106 -17.39 16.24 -13.35
CA VAL A 106 -16.60 15.13 -13.90
C VAL A 106 -15.26 15.70 -14.34
N SER A 107 -14.24 15.62 -13.48
CA SER A 107 -12.85 15.76 -13.92
C SER A 107 -12.41 14.45 -14.59
N PRO A 108 -11.62 14.45 -15.68
CA PRO A 108 -11.19 13.25 -16.41
C PRO A 108 -10.19 12.35 -15.65
N THR A 109 -9.92 12.64 -14.37
CA THR A 109 -8.83 12.09 -13.53
C THR A 109 -9.37 11.58 -12.19
N SER A 110 -10.42 10.75 -12.21
CA SER A 110 -11.16 10.33 -11.00
C SER A 110 -10.45 9.25 -10.17
N HIS A 111 -9.15 9.39 -9.91
CA HIS A 111 -8.40 8.49 -9.03
C HIS A 111 -8.23 9.15 -7.66
N ALA A 112 -8.97 8.65 -6.67
CA ALA A 112 -8.92 9.21 -5.32
C ALA A 112 -7.56 8.95 -4.67
N ARG A 113 -6.86 10.02 -4.31
CA ARG A 113 -5.63 9.99 -3.52
C ARG A 113 -5.96 9.89 -2.03
N LEU A 114 -5.12 9.19 -1.26
CA LEU A 114 -5.18 9.12 0.19
C LEU A 114 -4.83 10.46 0.84
N SER A 115 -3.86 11.19 0.26
CA SER A 115 -3.52 12.55 0.62
C SER A 115 -3.31 13.36 -0.67
N PRO A 116 -3.85 14.58 -0.80
CA PRO A 116 -3.74 15.37 -2.04
C PRO A 116 -2.28 15.63 -2.47
N SER A 117 -1.37 15.78 -1.51
CA SER A 117 0.03 16.14 -1.77
C SER A 117 0.92 14.96 -2.15
N TYR A 118 0.44 13.72 -1.99
CA TYR A 118 1.25 12.51 -2.16
C TYR A 118 0.67 11.56 -3.20
N PRO A 119 1.50 10.72 -3.85
CA PRO A 119 1.07 9.87 -4.96
C PRO A 119 0.41 8.55 -4.51
N TYR A 120 -0.15 8.51 -3.29
CA TYR A 120 -0.79 7.33 -2.73
C TYR A 120 -2.28 7.33 -3.05
N LEU A 121 -2.81 6.24 -3.61
CA LEU A 121 -4.21 6.07 -3.95
C LEU A 121 -4.98 5.38 -2.83
N THR A 122 -6.28 5.66 -2.73
CA THR A 122 -7.17 4.91 -1.83
C THR A 122 -7.31 3.44 -2.26
N ALA A 123 -7.16 3.14 -3.55
CA ALA A 123 -7.19 1.78 -4.09
C ALA A 123 -6.03 0.90 -3.57
N GLU A 124 -4.90 1.50 -3.20
CA GLU A 124 -3.79 0.78 -2.55
C GLU A 124 -4.21 0.16 -1.22
N ILE A 125 -5.19 0.74 -0.52
CA ILE A 125 -5.71 0.21 0.75
C ILE A 125 -6.40 -1.13 0.51
N GLN A 126 -7.31 -1.20 -0.46
CA GLN A 126 -8.03 -2.43 -0.79
C GLN A 126 -7.06 -3.52 -1.25
N TYR A 127 -6.09 -3.15 -2.09
CA TYR A 127 -5.04 -4.06 -2.51
C TYR A 127 -4.22 -4.58 -1.33
N ALA A 128 -3.78 -3.69 -0.45
CA ALA A 128 -2.97 -4.05 0.71
C ALA A 128 -3.71 -4.97 1.70
N ILE A 129 -5.02 -4.76 1.89
CA ILE A 129 -5.84 -5.65 2.73
C ILE A 129 -5.92 -7.05 2.11
N LYS A 130 -6.26 -7.14 0.82
CA LYS A 130 -6.53 -8.42 0.13
C LYS A 130 -5.28 -9.22 -0.19
N ASN A 131 -4.22 -8.54 -0.63
CA ASN A 131 -3.05 -9.16 -1.23
C ASN A 131 -1.79 -9.03 -0.36
N GLU A 132 -1.74 -8.08 0.57
CA GLU A 132 -0.54 -7.79 1.38
C GLU A 132 -0.76 -7.92 2.89
N TYR A 133 -1.89 -8.49 3.31
CA TYR A 133 -2.18 -8.76 4.72
C TYR A 133 -2.09 -7.52 5.63
N ALA A 134 -2.53 -6.37 5.14
CA ALA A 134 -2.64 -5.17 5.96
C ALA A 134 -3.90 -5.26 6.84
N MET A 135 -3.68 -5.36 8.15
CA MET A 135 -4.73 -5.61 9.15
C MET A 135 -4.92 -4.43 10.12
N THR A 136 -4.03 -3.42 10.08
CA THR A 136 -4.12 -2.20 10.90
C THR A 136 -3.87 -0.95 10.06
N ALA A 137 -4.38 0.20 10.50
CA ALA A 137 -4.13 1.47 9.80
C ALA A 137 -2.64 1.85 9.77
N ALA A 138 -1.89 1.50 10.82
CA ALA A 138 -0.44 1.65 10.87
C ALA A 138 0.29 0.79 9.82
N ASP A 139 -0.23 -0.39 9.46
CA ASP A 139 0.36 -1.23 8.40
C ASP A 139 0.39 -0.48 7.07
N ILE A 140 -0.73 0.16 6.73
CA ILE A 140 -0.88 0.95 5.50
C ILE A 140 0.05 2.16 5.54
N LEU A 141 -0.10 3.02 6.55
CA LEU A 141 0.61 4.30 6.61
C LEU A 141 2.12 4.15 6.75
N ALA A 142 2.59 3.13 7.46
CA ALA A 142 4.01 2.96 7.74
C ALA A 142 4.71 2.02 6.76
N ARG A 143 4.08 0.90 6.39
CA ARG A 143 4.77 -0.19 5.68
C ARG A 143 4.40 -0.33 4.23
N ARG A 144 3.18 0.05 3.82
CA ARG A 144 2.74 -0.04 2.41
C ARG A 144 2.97 1.26 1.66
N THR A 145 2.55 2.39 2.22
CA THR A 145 2.75 3.70 1.59
C THR A 145 3.99 4.42 2.12
N ARG A 146 4.36 4.16 3.38
CA ARG A 146 5.37 4.92 4.15
C ARG A 146 5.02 6.40 4.37
N LEU A 147 3.77 6.80 4.16
CA LEU A 147 3.32 8.18 4.41
C LEU A 147 3.65 8.65 5.83
N ALA A 148 3.54 7.78 6.84
CA ALA A 148 3.89 8.12 8.23
C ALA A 148 5.37 8.50 8.43
N PHE A 149 6.28 8.04 7.56
CA PHE A 149 7.70 8.38 7.62
C PHE A 149 8.03 9.65 6.83
N VAL A 150 7.28 9.90 5.75
CA VAL A 150 7.49 11.06 4.89
C VAL A 150 6.89 12.31 5.52
N ASP A 151 5.66 12.20 6.04
CA ASP A 151 4.90 13.31 6.60
C ASP A 151 3.83 12.80 7.58
N THR A 152 4.13 12.91 8.86
CA THR A 152 3.22 12.51 9.95
C THR A 152 1.94 13.33 9.97
N ASN A 153 1.95 14.57 9.49
CA ASN A 153 0.78 15.45 9.49
C ASN A 153 -0.17 15.04 8.37
N ALA A 154 0.35 14.78 7.17
CA ALA A 154 -0.44 14.23 6.08
C ALA A 154 -0.98 12.83 6.42
N ALA A 155 -0.21 12.01 7.13
CA ALA A 155 -0.67 10.73 7.65
C ALA A 155 -1.84 10.89 8.65
N LEU A 156 -1.73 11.84 9.58
CA LEU A 156 -2.79 12.17 10.53
C LEU A 156 -4.07 12.65 9.83
N GLN A 157 -3.94 13.52 8.83
CA GLN A 157 -5.08 14.03 8.06
C GLN A 157 -5.79 12.94 7.24
N ALA A 158 -5.03 11.98 6.71
CA ALA A 158 -5.57 10.86 5.95
C ALA A 158 -6.19 9.76 6.83
N LEU A 159 -5.82 9.70 8.11
CA LEU A 159 -6.17 8.59 9.03
C LEU A 159 -7.69 8.34 9.17
N PRO A 160 -8.58 9.35 9.31
CA PRO A 160 -10.01 9.09 9.43
C PRO A 160 -10.58 8.36 8.20
N GLY A 161 -10.25 8.84 6.99
CA GLY A 161 -10.72 8.24 5.74
C GLY A 161 -10.12 6.85 5.51
N LEU A 162 -8.86 6.65 5.90
CA LEU A 162 -8.23 5.33 5.88
C LEU A 162 -8.97 4.34 6.78
N ILE A 163 -9.27 4.72 8.03
CA ILE A 163 -9.98 3.84 8.98
C ILE A 163 -11.37 3.50 8.46
N ASP A 164 -12.08 4.45 7.84
CA ASP A 164 -13.40 4.17 7.26
C ASP A 164 -13.33 3.18 6.10
N LEU A 165 -12.37 3.35 5.18
CA LEU A 165 -12.16 2.42 4.07
C LEU A 165 -11.78 1.01 4.57
N MET A 166 -10.88 0.93 5.56
CA MET A 166 -10.50 -0.34 6.17
C MET A 166 -11.67 -0.98 6.90
N ALA A 167 -12.49 -0.18 7.59
CA ALA A 167 -13.66 -0.67 8.31
C ALA A 167 -14.77 -1.18 7.40
N GLU A 168 -14.97 -0.54 6.25
CA GLU A 168 -15.91 -1.00 5.22
C GLU A 168 -15.46 -2.36 4.67
N GLU A 169 -14.19 -2.48 4.27
CA GLU A 169 -13.66 -3.70 3.65
C GLU A 169 -13.60 -4.87 4.65
N MET A 170 -13.18 -4.62 5.91
CA MET A 170 -13.02 -5.65 6.94
C MET A 170 -14.21 -5.77 7.90
N LYS A 171 -15.29 -5.02 7.68
CA LYS A 171 -16.50 -5.00 8.51
C LYS A 171 -16.21 -4.71 9.99
N TRP A 172 -15.42 -3.69 10.26
CA TRP A 172 -15.08 -3.30 11.63
C TRP A 172 -16.25 -2.63 12.34
N SER A 173 -16.39 -2.93 13.63
CA SER A 173 -17.29 -2.21 14.52
C SER A 173 -16.74 -0.81 14.86
N ASP A 174 -17.59 0.08 15.36
CA ASP A 174 -17.15 1.42 15.74
C ASP A 174 -16.13 1.38 16.91
N GLU A 175 -16.22 0.38 17.80
CA GLU A 175 -15.21 0.16 18.85
C GLU A 175 -13.84 -0.24 18.27
N LYS A 176 -13.82 -0.99 17.16
CA LYS A 176 -12.58 -1.33 16.46
C LYS A 176 -12.02 -0.10 15.74
N LYS A 177 -12.86 0.74 15.13
CA LYS A 177 -12.42 2.01 14.51
C LYS A 177 -11.76 2.93 15.54
N GLU A 178 -12.36 3.08 16.73
CA GLU A 178 -11.82 3.92 17.80
C GLU A 178 -10.50 3.37 18.37
N ARG A 179 -10.40 2.04 18.49
CA ARG A 179 -9.14 1.40 18.88
C ARG A 179 -8.04 1.64 17.85
N GLU A 180 -8.34 1.47 16.56
CA GLU A 180 -7.38 1.74 15.48
C GLU A 180 -6.96 3.21 15.43
N TRP A 181 -7.88 4.13 15.70
CA TRP A 181 -7.57 5.55 15.87
C TRP A 181 -6.53 5.75 16.97
N THR A 182 -6.85 5.32 18.19
CA THR A 182 -5.98 5.52 19.36
C THR A 182 -4.61 4.86 19.19
N ASP A 183 -4.58 3.62 18.68
CA ASP A 183 -3.34 2.88 18.49
C ASP A 183 -2.48 3.49 17.38
N THR A 184 -3.10 3.98 16.29
CA THR A 184 -2.38 4.62 15.20
C THR A 184 -1.87 6.01 15.57
N ILE A 185 -2.61 6.80 16.35
CA ILE A 185 -2.10 8.08 16.90
C ILE A 185 -0.87 7.84 17.79
N ARG A 186 -0.92 6.82 18.66
CA ARG A 186 0.25 6.43 19.47
C ARG A 186 1.44 5.99 18.61
N PHE A 187 1.17 5.33 17.49
CA PHE A 187 2.22 4.97 16.54
C PHE A 187 2.78 6.19 15.80
N LEU A 188 1.94 7.14 15.36
CA LEU A 188 2.40 8.37 14.72
C LEU A 188 3.24 9.23 15.67
N ALA A 189 2.93 9.21 16.97
CA ALA A 189 3.75 9.82 18.01
C ALA A 189 5.19 9.28 18.01
N SER A 190 5.39 7.97 17.85
CA SER A 190 6.75 7.40 17.76
C SER A 190 7.44 7.70 16.43
N MET A 191 6.70 8.21 15.43
CA MET A 191 7.21 8.65 14.13
C MET A 191 7.46 10.16 14.04
N GLY A 192 7.24 10.92 15.12
CA GLY A 192 7.52 12.35 15.18
C GLY A 192 6.28 13.26 15.20
N LEU A 193 5.08 12.71 15.39
CA LEU A 193 3.89 13.54 15.59
C LEU A 193 4.01 14.38 16.88
N PRO A 194 3.85 15.71 16.81
CA PRO A 194 3.91 16.59 17.99
C PRO A 194 2.92 16.22 19.09
N ALA A 195 3.30 16.45 20.36
CA ALA A 195 2.50 16.07 21.53
C ALA A 195 1.14 16.79 21.60
N ASP A 196 1.07 18.02 21.09
CA ASP A 196 -0.15 18.82 21.01
C ASP A 196 -1.15 18.29 19.96
N MET A 197 -0.68 17.47 19.01
CA MET A 197 -1.51 16.81 18.01
C MET A 197 -1.99 15.42 18.45
N MET A 198 -1.44 14.86 19.53
CA MET A 198 -1.85 13.54 20.05
C MET A 198 -3.24 13.57 20.70
N SER A 199 -3.70 14.73 21.18
CA SER A 199 -5.02 14.90 21.80
C SER A 199 -6.14 15.21 20.80
N VAL A 200 -5.83 15.22 19.51
CA VAL A 200 -6.80 15.55 18.46
C VAL A 200 -7.80 14.41 18.28
N THR A 201 -9.08 14.74 18.21
CA THR A 201 -10.14 13.74 17.95
C THR A 201 -10.36 13.54 16.45
N ARG A 202 -10.90 12.37 16.09
CA ARG A 202 -11.20 12.03 14.71
C ARG A 202 -12.10 13.06 14.02
N GLU A 203 -13.09 13.57 14.73
CA GLU A 203 -14.04 14.59 14.23
C GLU A 203 -13.34 15.92 13.96
N GLN A 204 -12.36 16.30 14.77
CA GLN A 204 -11.59 17.53 14.58
C GLN A 204 -10.74 17.48 13.30
N VAL A 205 -10.18 16.30 12.99
CA VAL A 205 -9.43 16.08 11.75
C VAL A 205 -10.36 16.17 10.54
N MET A 206 -11.51 15.49 10.59
CA MET A 206 -12.50 15.53 9.51
C MET A 206 -13.07 16.93 9.27
N ALA A 207 -13.23 17.72 10.34
CA ALA A 207 -13.67 19.12 10.24
C ALA A 207 -12.58 20.08 9.72
N GLY A 208 -11.38 19.59 9.38
CA GLY A 208 -10.29 20.39 8.84
C GLY A 208 -9.58 21.30 9.84
N LYS A 209 -9.87 21.18 11.14
CA LYS A 209 -9.34 22.09 12.18
C LYS A 209 -7.84 21.91 12.44
N VAL A 210 -7.28 20.76 12.08
CA VAL A 210 -5.85 20.45 12.26
C VAL A 210 -4.98 21.17 11.24
N ALA A 211 -5.46 21.32 9.99
CA ALA A 211 -4.72 22.03 8.94
C ALA A 211 -4.52 23.52 9.28
N ALA A 212 -5.49 24.13 9.96
CA ALA A 212 -5.40 25.52 10.42
C ALA A 212 -4.30 25.72 11.48
N LYS A 213 -4.19 24.79 12.43
CA LYS A 213 -3.19 24.86 13.51
C LYS A 213 -1.75 24.72 12.99
N ILE A 214 -1.54 23.81 12.03
CA ILE A 214 -0.24 23.63 11.35
C ILE A 214 0.17 24.88 10.57
N GLY A 215 -0.79 25.53 9.89
CA GLY A 215 -0.54 26.78 9.17
C GLY A 215 -0.14 27.93 10.08
N GLU A 216 -0.71 28.02 11.29
CA GLU A 216 -0.31 29.01 12.29
C GLU A 216 1.09 28.73 12.86
N ASP A 217 1.43 27.47 13.15
CA ASP A 217 2.75 27.11 13.69
C ASP A 217 3.89 27.28 12.67
N ALA A 218 3.62 27.00 11.38
CA ALA A 218 4.58 27.22 10.29
C ALA A 218 4.82 28.71 10.00
N VAL A 219 3.84 29.58 10.23
CA VAL A 219 3.96 31.04 10.07
C VAL A 219 4.59 31.69 11.31
N ALA A 220 4.47 31.07 12.49
CA ALA A 220 5.09 31.55 13.72
C ALA A 220 6.59 31.16 13.87
N SER A 221 7.12 30.34 12.95
CA SER A 221 8.50 29.83 12.98
C SER A 221 9.43 30.39 11.90
N ASP A 222 8.97 31.39 11.12
CA ASP A 222 9.78 32.26 10.23
C ASP A 222 10.00 33.64 10.87
#